data_AF-A0A9E5ZLF5-F1
#
_entry.id   AF-A0A9E5ZLF5-F1
#
_cell.length_a   1.000
_cell.length_b   1.000
_cell.length_c   1.000
_cell.angle_alpha   90.00
_cell.angle_beta   90.00
_cell.angle_gamma   90.00
#
_symmetry.space_group_name_H-M   'P 1'
#
loop_
_entity.id
_entity.type
_entity.pdbx_description
1 polymer ?
#
loop_
_entity_poly.entity_id
_entity_poly.type
_entity_poly.pdbx_seq_one_letter_code
_entity_poly.pdbx_strand_id
1 'polypeptide(L)'
;MKQPTLGKRIQELRKSQGITQEELVDLCNVSVRTIQRIEAGEVTPRSHTIKTILHALGEELSSIQEPIDEISHLDQKTQKNYLHYFKLGWIFGVIFFIISIIESGISYHWIQEQKLLFDNFTLITLGIISLTAFIFLMIGFVTTGKLYNNYLLKITATIMIFCEIIFTFFDIYSLYFDSISLEYILTAKSLIYGALGIIFGLGILKLKNLGTIAKVSGIFEIITGAFFITVILGLAGLLTLIPTLLFEVIILYKICEQFKLRTTNL
;
A
#
# COMPACT_ATOMS: atom_id res chain seq x y z
N MET A 1 -17.90 -0.28 22.12
CA MET A 1 -17.98 1.20 22.09
C MET A 1 -16.84 1.73 21.24
N LYS A 2 -17.12 2.61 20.27
CA LYS A 2 -16.10 3.25 19.42
C LYS A 2 -15.41 4.34 20.23
N GLN A 3 -14.30 4.00 20.91
CA GLN A 3 -13.45 5.05 21.48
C GLN A 3 -12.84 5.85 20.32
N PRO A 4 -12.94 7.19 20.28
CA PRO A 4 -12.11 8.02 19.41
C PRO A 4 -10.64 7.61 19.54
N THR A 5 -9.98 7.41 18.40
CA THR A 5 -8.58 7.00 18.26
C THR A 5 -7.64 7.86 19.11
N LEU A 6 -7.97 9.15 19.24
CA LEU A 6 -7.28 10.13 20.09
C LEU A 6 -7.23 9.74 21.58
N GLY A 7 -8.37 9.34 22.16
CA GLY A 7 -8.46 9.04 23.60
C GLY A 7 -7.61 7.84 24.00
N LYS A 8 -7.64 6.78 23.19
CA LYS A 8 -6.75 5.63 23.35
C LYS A 8 -5.29 6.01 23.23
N ARG A 9 -4.93 6.82 22.23
CA ARG A 9 -3.54 7.22 21.99
C ARG A 9 -2.96 8.06 23.12
N ILE A 10 -3.74 9.01 23.65
CA ILE A 10 -3.36 9.79 24.85
C ILE A 10 -3.13 8.86 26.04
N GLN A 11 -4.03 7.90 26.26
CA GLN A 11 -3.89 6.92 27.35
C GLN A 11 -2.65 6.04 27.19
N GLU A 12 -2.35 5.56 25.97
CA GLU A 12 -1.16 4.76 25.67
C GLU A 12 0.13 5.55 25.90
N LEU A 13 0.20 6.80 25.42
CA LEU A 13 1.35 7.69 25.63
C LEU A 13 1.59 7.95 27.12
N ARG A 14 0.54 8.30 27.85
CA ARG A 14 0.60 8.51 29.29
C ARG A 14 1.14 7.26 30.02
N LYS A 15 0.57 6.09 29.72
CA LYS A 15 1.03 4.82 30.30
C LYS A 15 2.47 4.48 29.92
N SER A 16 2.92 4.83 28.70
CA SER A 16 4.30 4.60 28.26
C SER A 16 5.33 5.46 29.00
N GLN A 17 4.91 6.62 29.53
CA GLN A 17 5.74 7.49 30.37
C GLN A 17 5.63 7.16 31.87
N GLY A 18 4.75 6.23 32.24
CA GLY A 18 4.57 5.81 33.64
C GLY A 18 3.84 6.81 34.54
N ILE A 19 3.24 7.86 33.97
CA ILE A 19 2.61 8.95 34.74
C ILE A 19 1.11 8.70 35.00
N THR A 20 0.55 9.23 36.09
CA THR A 20 -0.89 9.13 36.42
C THR A 20 -1.74 10.15 35.66
N GLN A 21 -3.07 10.05 35.76
CA GLN A 21 -3.96 11.06 35.18
C GLN A 21 -3.80 12.41 35.89
N GLU A 22 -3.57 12.42 37.20
CA GLU A 22 -3.28 13.64 37.97
C GLU A 22 -1.95 14.26 37.55
N GLU A 23 -0.90 13.47 37.35
CA GLU A 23 0.39 13.98 36.91
C GLU A 23 0.33 14.57 35.49
N LEU A 24 -0.45 13.96 34.58
CA LEU A 24 -0.70 14.53 33.26
C LEU A 24 -1.45 15.88 33.36
N VAL A 25 -2.39 16.00 34.30
CA VAL A 25 -3.15 17.23 34.56
C VAL A 25 -2.22 18.36 34.96
N ASP A 26 -1.25 18.08 35.82
CA ASP A 26 -0.25 19.06 36.27
C ASP A 26 0.63 19.55 35.11
N LEU A 27 0.92 18.69 34.14
CA LEU A 27 1.74 19.03 32.96
C LEU A 27 1.00 19.81 31.88
N CYS A 28 -0.29 19.55 31.66
CA CYS A 28 -1.06 20.15 30.57
C CYS A 28 -2.13 21.16 31.01
N ASN A 29 -2.32 21.34 32.32
CA ASN A 29 -3.30 22.26 32.91
C ASN A 29 -4.74 22.01 32.42
N VAL A 30 -5.13 20.74 32.29
CA VAL A 30 -6.47 20.28 31.90
C VAL A 30 -7.06 19.48 33.04
N SER A 31 -8.33 19.71 33.42
CA SER A 31 -8.92 19.02 34.58
C SER A 31 -8.88 17.48 34.47
N VAL A 32 -8.70 16.79 35.61
CA VAL A 32 -8.70 15.32 35.71
C VAL A 32 -9.95 14.73 35.05
N ARG A 33 -11.12 15.33 35.32
CA ARG A 33 -12.39 14.92 34.72
C ARG A 33 -12.39 15.05 33.20
N THR A 34 -11.75 16.07 32.65
CA THR A 34 -11.61 16.23 31.21
C THR A 34 -10.69 15.16 30.63
N ILE A 35 -9.53 14.90 31.24
CA ILE A 35 -8.61 13.82 30.81
C ILE A 35 -9.30 12.46 30.83
N GLN A 36 -10.03 12.14 31.90
CA GLN A 36 -10.79 10.89 32.01
C GLN A 36 -11.81 10.73 30.88
N ARG A 37 -12.59 11.79 30.60
CA ARG A 37 -13.59 11.77 29.54
C ARG A 37 -12.95 11.68 28.15
N ILE A 38 -11.78 12.29 27.94
CA ILE A 38 -11.00 12.16 26.70
C ILE A 38 -10.50 10.72 26.54
N GLU A 39 -9.84 10.15 27.55
CA GLU A 39 -9.34 8.75 27.52
C GLU A 39 -10.47 7.72 27.36
N ALA A 40 -11.62 7.98 27.99
CA ALA A 40 -12.83 7.17 27.84
C ALA A 40 -13.50 7.36 26.47
N GLY A 41 -13.18 8.44 25.77
CA GLY A 41 -13.71 8.73 24.44
C GLY A 41 -15.09 9.38 24.43
N GLU A 42 -15.49 9.97 25.55
CA GLU A 42 -16.78 10.65 25.74
C GLU A 42 -16.79 12.08 25.19
N VAL A 43 -15.61 12.69 25.03
CA VAL A 43 -15.47 14.06 24.53
C VAL A 43 -14.30 14.18 23.56
N THR A 44 -14.51 14.94 22.49
CA THR A 44 -13.45 15.39 21.59
C THR A 44 -13.04 16.80 22.00
N PRO A 45 -11.84 17.00 22.59
CA PRO A 45 -11.38 18.31 23.03
C PRO A 45 -11.03 19.22 21.84
N ARG A 46 -10.97 20.53 22.07
CA ARG A 46 -10.59 21.51 21.03
C ARG A 46 -9.12 21.33 20.64
N SER A 47 -8.75 21.71 19.41
CA SER A 47 -7.37 21.55 18.89
C SER A 47 -6.30 22.15 19.80
N HIS A 48 -6.56 23.27 20.47
CA HIS A 48 -5.64 23.85 21.45
C HIS A 48 -5.38 22.88 22.62
N THR A 49 -6.44 22.35 23.23
CA THR A 49 -6.35 21.40 24.35
C THR A 49 -5.63 20.12 23.92
N ILE A 50 -5.86 19.64 22.70
CA ILE A 50 -5.12 18.48 22.16
C ILE A 50 -3.63 18.81 22.09
N LYS A 51 -3.26 19.94 21.49
CA LYS A 51 -1.85 20.37 21.40
C LYS A 51 -1.19 20.45 22.78
N THR A 52 -1.87 21.00 23.78
CA THR A 52 -1.32 21.10 25.15
C THR A 52 -1.09 19.72 25.78
N ILE A 53 -2.04 18.79 25.63
CA ILE A 53 -1.91 17.41 26.15
C ILE A 53 -0.77 16.68 25.46
N LEU A 54 -0.68 16.77 24.12
CA LEU A 54 0.36 16.08 23.35
C LEU A 54 1.75 16.66 23.61
N HIS A 55 1.86 17.98 23.69
CA HIS A 55 3.11 18.63 24.04
C HIS A 55 3.59 18.22 25.44
N ALA A 56 2.69 18.11 26.42
CA ALA A 56 3.00 17.57 27.74
C ALA A 56 3.48 16.11 27.69
N LEU A 57 2.99 15.32 26.74
CA LEU A 57 3.41 13.95 26.47
C LEU A 57 4.59 13.86 25.47
N GLY A 58 5.23 14.97 25.12
CA GLY A 58 6.37 14.99 24.20
C GLY A 58 6.06 14.60 22.75
N GLU A 59 4.78 14.70 22.34
CA GLU A 59 4.32 14.40 20.98
C GLU A 59 3.74 15.66 20.31
N GLU A 60 3.86 15.75 18.99
CA GLU A 60 3.23 16.82 18.23
C GLU A 60 1.83 16.41 17.74
N LEU A 61 0.94 17.38 17.49
CA LEU A 61 -0.39 17.10 16.93
C LEU A 61 -0.32 16.32 15.60
N SER A 62 0.71 16.58 14.80
CA SER A 62 1.03 15.89 13.54
C SER A 62 1.23 14.37 13.70
N SER A 63 1.65 13.91 14.88
CA SER A 63 1.85 12.48 15.18
C SER A 63 0.54 11.69 15.35
N ILE A 64 -0.58 12.41 15.59
CA ILE A 64 -1.87 11.82 15.96
C ILE A 64 -2.98 12.19 14.97
N GLN A 65 -2.81 13.28 14.23
CA GLN A 65 -3.65 13.58 13.08
C GLN A 65 -3.46 12.45 12.05
N GLU A 66 -4.54 11.79 11.65
CA GLU A 66 -4.40 10.81 10.57
C GLU A 66 -4.00 11.56 9.29
N PRO A 67 -3.11 11.03 8.43
CA PRO A 67 -2.74 11.71 7.20
C PRO A 67 -3.93 12.00 6.28
N ILE A 68 -5.02 11.24 6.44
CA ILE A 68 -6.31 11.45 5.77
C ILE A 68 -7.06 12.69 6.33
N ASP A 69 -6.83 13.14 7.55
CA ASP A 69 -7.45 14.36 8.09
C ASP A 69 -6.83 15.65 7.52
N GLU A 70 -5.55 15.61 7.14
CA GLU A 70 -4.89 16.71 6.41
C GLU A 70 -5.49 16.96 5.02
N ILE A 71 -6.28 16.01 4.49
CA ILE A 71 -6.98 16.15 3.19
C ILE A 71 -7.87 17.38 3.15
N SER A 72 -8.47 17.77 4.29
CA SER A 72 -9.35 18.94 4.39
C SER A 72 -8.65 20.25 4.00
N HIS A 73 -7.32 20.29 4.03
CA HIS A 73 -6.52 21.44 3.62
C HIS A 73 -6.09 21.39 2.14
N LEU A 74 -6.30 20.27 1.44
CA LEU A 74 -6.03 20.15 0.01
C LEU A 74 -7.11 20.90 -0.80
N ASP A 75 -6.70 21.50 -1.92
CA ASP A 75 -7.67 22.09 -2.85
C ASP A 75 -8.58 21.01 -3.46
N GLN A 76 -9.80 21.41 -3.84
CA GLN A 76 -10.80 20.48 -4.39
C GLN A 76 -10.29 19.72 -5.63
N LYS A 77 -9.43 20.36 -6.44
CA LYS A 77 -8.81 19.73 -7.60
C LYS A 77 -7.88 18.59 -7.19
N THR A 78 -7.02 18.79 -6.19
CA THR A 78 -6.15 17.72 -5.69
C THR A 78 -6.96 16.60 -5.06
N GLN A 79 -7.98 16.92 -4.26
CA GLN A 79 -8.86 15.90 -3.68
C GLN A 79 -9.52 15.02 -4.76
N LYS A 80 -10.07 15.64 -5.82
CA LYS A 80 -10.66 14.92 -6.95
C LYS A 80 -9.64 14.04 -7.68
N ASN A 81 -8.42 14.53 -7.87
CA ASN A 81 -7.34 13.77 -8.51
C ASN A 81 -6.94 12.54 -7.68
N TYR A 82 -6.76 12.69 -6.36
CA TYR A 82 -6.46 11.55 -5.48
C TYR A 82 -7.56 10.49 -5.54
N LEU A 83 -8.82 10.91 -5.43
CA LEU A 83 -9.96 9.99 -5.55
C LEU A 83 -9.99 9.29 -6.91
N HIS A 84 -9.69 10.00 -8.00
CA HIS A 84 -9.61 9.42 -9.33
C HIS A 84 -8.50 8.36 -9.42
N TYR A 85 -7.29 8.65 -8.91
CA TYR A 85 -6.19 7.71 -8.93
C TYR A 85 -6.43 6.47 -8.05
N PHE A 86 -7.06 6.62 -6.89
CA PHE A 86 -7.45 5.45 -6.10
C PHE A 86 -8.49 4.59 -6.80
N LYS A 87 -9.50 5.21 -7.44
CA LYS A 87 -10.51 4.49 -8.22
C LYS A 87 -9.90 3.70 -9.37
N LEU A 88 -9.04 4.35 -10.18
CA LEU A 88 -8.34 3.68 -11.26
C LEU A 88 -7.45 2.56 -10.71
N GLY A 89 -6.71 2.82 -9.64
CA GLY A 89 -5.77 1.86 -9.06
C GLY A 89 -6.44 0.55 -8.64
N TRP A 90 -7.54 0.57 -7.89
CA TRP A 90 -8.18 -0.68 -7.49
C TRP A 90 -8.91 -1.39 -8.64
N ILE A 91 -9.52 -0.65 -9.57
CA ILE A 91 -10.19 -1.24 -10.75
C ILE A 91 -9.18 -1.95 -11.64
N PHE A 92 -8.09 -1.26 -11.98
CA PHE A 92 -7.03 -1.85 -12.79
C PHE A 92 -6.24 -2.91 -12.03
N GLY A 93 -6.17 -2.84 -10.71
CA GLY A 93 -5.64 -3.93 -9.89
C GLY A 93 -6.42 -5.23 -10.04
N VAL A 94 -7.77 -5.18 -10.13
CA VAL A 94 -8.59 -6.37 -10.43
C VAL A 94 -8.30 -6.90 -11.84
N ILE A 95 -8.17 -6.00 -12.82
CA ILE A 95 -7.85 -6.37 -14.21
C ILE A 95 -6.47 -7.04 -14.25
N PHE A 96 -5.46 -6.45 -13.62
CA PHE A 96 -4.11 -6.99 -13.53
C PHE A 96 -4.10 -8.36 -12.85
N PHE A 97 -4.83 -8.53 -11.75
CA PHE A 97 -4.97 -9.81 -11.08
C PHE A 97 -5.49 -10.92 -12.02
N ILE A 98 -6.56 -10.66 -12.77
CA ILE A 98 -7.14 -11.64 -13.71
C ILE A 98 -6.16 -11.96 -14.83
N ILE A 99 -5.54 -10.92 -15.43
CA ILE A 99 -4.57 -11.08 -16.52
C ILE A 99 -3.34 -11.86 -16.06
N SER A 100 -2.84 -11.59 -14.86
CA SER A 100 -1.65 -12.27 -14.31
C SER A 100 -1.84 -13.79 -14.19
N ILE A 101 -3.06 -14.26 -13.88
CA ILE A 101 -3.39 -15.70 -13.84
C ILE A 101 -3.34 -16.29 -15.25
N ILE A 102 -3.89 -15.57 -16.24
CA ILE A 102 -3.88 -15.99 -17.65
C ILE A 102 -2.44 -16.04 -18.17
N GLU A 103 -1.64 -14.99 -17.94
CA GLU A 103 -0.23 -14.91 -18.35
C GLU A 103 0.61 -16.00 -17.70
N SER A 104 0.38 -16.30 -16.42
CA SER A 104 1.05 -17.41 -15.72
C SER A 104 0.74 -18.76 -16.37
N GLY A 105 -0.52 -18.99 -16.76
CA GLY A 105 -0.93 -20.21 -17.47
C GLY A 105 -0.30 -20.34 -18.87
N ILE A 106 -0.26 -19.24 -19.63
CA ILE A 106 0.41 -19.18 -20.95
C ILE A 106 1.90 -19.44 -20.81
N SER A 107 2.55 -18.80 -19.83
CA SER A 107 3.99 -18.95 -19.59
C SER A 107 4.35 -20.38 -19.17
N TYR A 108 3.53 -20.99 -18.30
CA TYR A 108 3.69 -22.38 -17.90
C TYR A 108 3.62 -23.34 -19.09
N HIS A 109 2.62 -23.16 -19.97
CA HIS A 109 2.51 -23.97 -21.19
C HIS A 109 3.71 -23.76 -22.13
N TRP A 110 4.16 -22.52 -22.31
CA TRP A 110 5.32 -22.23 -23.17
C TRP A 110 6.58 -22.94 -22.66
N ILE A 111 6.85 -22.87 -21.36
CA ILE A 111 8.02 -23.55 -20.77
C ILE A 111 7.93 -25.07 -20.95
N GLN A 112 6.75 -25.66 -20.74
CA GLN A 112 6.57 -27.11 -20.78
C GLN A 112 6.60 -27.70 -22.20
N GLU A 113 5.92 -27.05 -23.14
CA GLU A 113 5.76 -27.54 -24.51
C GLU A 113 6.78 -26.95 -25.49
N GLN A 114 7.60 -25.99 -25.04
CA GLN A 114 8.55 -25.23 -25.87
C GLN A 114 7.87 -24.60 -27.10
N LYS A 115 6.58 -24.29 -26.98
CA LYS A 115 5.73 -23.80 -28.07
C LYS A 115 4.79 -22.71 -27.57
N LEU A 116 4.70 -21.64 -28.36
CA LEU A 116 3.75 -20.55 -28.12
C LEU A 116 2.32 -21.06 -28.28
N LEU A 117 1.48 -20.79 -27.27
CA LEU A 117 0.07 -21.16 -27.29
C LEU A 117 -0.75 -20.23 -28.21
N PHE A 118 -0.35 -18.96 -28.27
CA PHE A 118 -0.96 -17.93 -29.12
C PHE A 118 0.08 -17.31 -30.06
N ASP A 119 -0.39 -16.62 -31.09
CA ASP A 119 0.46 -15.85 -32.00
C ASP A 119 1.07 -14.62 -31.31
N ASN A 120 2.18 -14.12 -31.86
CA ASN A 120 2.93 -12.99 -31.27
C ASN A 120 2.05 -11.76 -31.06
N PHE A 121 1.10 -11.47 -31.96
CA PHE A 121 0.21 -10.32 -31.81
C PHE A 121 -0.67 -10.42 -30.57
N THR A 122 -1.28 -11.58 -30.32
CA THR A 122 -2.08 -11.83 -29.12
C THR A 122 -1.25 -11.71 -27.84
N LEU A 123 -0.02 -12.23 -27.84
CA LEU A 123 0.86 -12.15 -26.67
C LEU A 123 1.30 -10.71 -26.38
N ILE A 124 1.64 -9.94 -27.42
CA ILE A 124 2.01 -8.52 -27.27
C ILE A 124 0.82 -7.70 -26.76
N THR A 125 -0.38 -7.91 -27.32
CA THR A 125 -1.58 -7.19 -26.87
C THR A 125 -1.90 -7.50 -25.41
N LEU A 126 -1.81 -8.76 -25.00
CA LEU A 126 -1.98 -9.16 -23.60
C LEU A 126 -0.96 -8.47 -22.68
N GLY A 127 0.33 -8.48 -23.05
CA GLY A 127 1.39 -7.83 -22.29
C GLY A 127 1.21 -6.31 -22.16
N ILE A 128 0.73 -5.62 -23.20
CA ILE A 128 0.43 -4.19 -23.14
C ILE A 128 -0.77 -3.88 -22.23
N ILE A 129 -1.80 -4.74 -22.23
CA ILE A 129 -2.93 -4.61 -21.30
C ILE A 129 -2.47 -4.84 -19.86
N SER A 130 -1.64 -5.86 -19.63
CA SER A 130 -1.03 -6.17 -18.33
C SER A 130 -0.21 -4.99 -17.80
N LEU A 131 0.70 -4.46 -18.63
CA LEU A 131 1.51 -3.27 -18.34
C LEU A 131 0.64 -2.06 -17.98
N THR A 132 -0.41 -1.80 -18.77
CA THR A 132 -1.32 -0.67 -18.51
C THR A 132 -2.03 -0.82 -17.17
N ALA A 133 -2.52 -2.04 -16.87
CA ALA A 133 -3.19 -2.32 -15.62
C ALA A 133 -2.26 -2.20 -14.42
N PHE A 134 -1.03 -2.71 -14.55
CA PHE A 134 0.00 -2.58 -13.52
C PHE A 134 0.37 -1.12 -13.25
N ILE A 135 0.53 -0.29 -14.28
CA ILE A 135 0.83 1.14 -14.12
C ILE A 135 -0.26 1.83 -13.29
N PHE A 136 -1.54 1.59 -13.58
CA PHE A 136 -2.62 2.22 -12.81
C PHE A 136 -2.70 1.71 -11.37
N LEU A 137 -2.51 0.40 -11.16
CA LEU A 137 -2.40 -0.18 -9.82
C LEU A 137 -1.30 0.52 -9.00
N MET A 138 -0.09 0.63 -9.57
CA MET A 138 1.04 1.24 -8.88
C MET A 138 0.90 2.75 -8.71
N ILE A 139 0.24 3.48 -9.63
CA ILE A 139 -0.13 4.88 -9.42
C ILE A 139 -1.03 5.05 -8.19
N GLY A 140 -1.93 4.10 -7.93
CA GLY A 140 -2.71 4.04 -6.69
C GLY A 140 -1.81 3.99 -5.45
N PHE A 141 -0.76 3.16 -5.47
CA PHE A 141 0.20 3.06 -4.37
C PHE A 141 1.17 4.23 -4.27
N VAL A 142 1.60 4.84 -5.38
CA VAL A 142 2.34 6.11 -5.38
C VAL A 142 1.52 7.21 -4.71
N THR A 143 0.22 7.27 -5.03
CA THR A 143 -0.72 8.24 -4.45
C THR A 143 -0.94 7.94 -2.96
N THR A 144 -1.03 6.67 -2.57
CA THR A 144 -1.05 6.24 -1.17
C THR A 144 0.20 6.68 -0.42
N GLY A 145 1.38 6.46 -1.01
CA GLY A 145 2.65 6.89 -0.43
C GLY A 145 2.72 8.41 -0.21
N LYS A 146 2.18 9.20 -1.13
CA LYS A 146 2.05 10.65 -0.95
C LYS A 146 1.07 11.02 0.16
N LEU A 147 -0.12 10.40 0.15
CA LEU A 147 -1.18 10.68 1.13
C LEU A 147 -0.73 10.41 2.57
N TYR A 148 0.03 9.33 2.79
CA TYR A 148 0.48 8.92 4.12
C TYR A 148 1.92 9.35 4.45
N ASN A 149 2.52 10.26 3.67
CA ASN A 149 3.93 10.69 3.80
C ASN A 149 4.92 9.51 3.88
N ASN A 150 4.61 8.41 3.21
CA ASN A 150 5.38 7.18 3.19
C ASN A 150 6.27 7.13 1.94
N TYR A 151 7.46 7.73 2.06
CA TYR A 151 8.43 7.81 0.96
C TYR A 151 8.89 6.45 0.46
N LEU A 152 9.01 5.45 1.34
CA LEU A 152 9.41 4.09 0.97
C LEU A 152 8.41 3.51 -0.03
N LEU A 153 7.13 3.53 0.31
CA LEU A 153 6.06 3.04 -0.56
C LEU A 153 6.01 3.83 -1.88
N LYS A 154 6.13 5.16 -1.82
CA LYS A 154 6.09 6.02 -3.02
C LYS A 154 7.22 5.70 -4.00
N ILE A 155 8.45 5.59 -3.49
CA ILE A 155 9.65 5.38 -4.32
C ILE A 155 9.61 3.96 -4.90
N THR A 156 9.37 2.94 -4.07
CA THR A 156 9.35 1.56 -4.55
C THR A 156 8.27 1.34 -5.60
N ALA A 157 7.06 1.88 -5.39
CA ALA A 157 5.99 1.79 -6.38
C ALA A 157 6.36 2.45 -7.72
N THR A 158 7.09 3.56 -7.66
CA THR A 158 7.57 4.26 -8.86
C THR A 158 8.64 3.43 -9.59
N ILE A 159 9.57 2.83 -8.86
CA ILE A 159 10.62 1.96 -9.45
C ILE A 159 9.99 0.73 -10.11
N MET A 160 9.00 0.11 -9.46
CA MET A 160 8.29 -1.05 -10.01
C MET A 160 7.63 -0.73 -11.37
N ILE A 161 7.06 0.47 -11.55
CA ILE A 161 6.53 0.90 -12.86
C ILE A 161 7.63 0.89 -13.94
N PHE A 162 8.81 1.45 -13.64
CA PHE A 162 9.92 1.48 -14.60
C PHE A 162 10.45 0.07 -14.89
N CYS A 163 10.56 -0.78 -13.87
CA CYS A 163 10.96 -2.17 -14.04
C CYS A 163 9.97 -2.92 -14.95
N GLU A 164 8.66 -2.76 -14.75
CA GLU A 164 7.65 -3.44 -15.57
C GLU A 164 7.74 -3.02 -17.04
N ILE A 165 7.90 -1.71 -17.32
CA ILE A 165 8.08 -1.22 -18.70
C ILE A 165 9.30 -1.89 -19.36
N ILE A 166 10.43 -1.97 -18.64
CA ILE A 166 11.66 -2.59 -19.15
C ILE A 166 11.45 -4.08 -19.40
N PHE A 167 10.77 -4.77 -18.50
CA PHE A 167 10.53 -6.20 -18.61
C PHE A 167 9.55 -6.54 -19.74
N THR A 168 8.46 -5.79 -19.89
CA THR A 168 7.55 -5.96 -21.02
C THR A 168 8.28 -5.75 -22.35
N PHE A 169 9.21 -4.78 -22.41
CA PHE A 169 10.06 -4.61 -23.60
C PHE A 169 10.91 -5.86 -23.89
N PHE A 170 11.55 -6.44 -22.87
CA PHE A 170 12.34 -7.67 -23.04
C PHE A 170 11.48 -8.88 -23.42
N ASP A 171 10.27 -9.02 -22.86
CA ASP A 171 9.35 -10.08 -23.24
C ASP A 171 8.98 -9.97 -24.72
N ILE A 172 8.60 -8.77 -25.18
CA ILE A 172 8.26 -8.52 -26.58
C ILE A 172 9.48 -8.77 -27.48
N TYR A 173 10.66 -8.32 -27.06
CA TYR A 173 11.90 -8.55 -27.80
C TYR A 173 12.19 -10.04 -27.96
N SER A 174 12.00 -10.83 -26.91
CA SER A 174 12.25 -12.29 -26.93
C SER A 174 11.32 -13.06 -27.88
N LEU A 175 10.17 -12.50 -28.27
CA LEU A 175 9.25 -13.13 -29.24
C LEU A 175 9.76 -13.08 -30.68
N TYR A 176 10.74 -12.21 -30.98
CA TYR A 176 11.27 -12.00 -32.32
C TYR A 176 12.75 -12.36 -32.44
N PHE A 177 13.47 -12.38 -31.32
CA PHE A 177 14.92 -12.59 -31.30
C PHE A 177 15.28 -13.67 -30.29
N ASP A 178 15.86 -14.77 -30.77
CA ASP A 178 16.36 -15.87 -29.94
C ASP A 178 17.68 -15.53 -29.19
N SER A 179 18.11 -14.27 -29.22
CA SER A 179 19.40 -13.82 -28.70
C SER A 179 19.47 -13.81 -27.17
N ILE A 180 18.31 -13.79 -26.49
CA ILE A 180 18.20 -13.80 -25.03
C ILE A 180 17.30 -14.97 -24.63
N SER A 181 17.81 -15.92 -23.84
CA SER A 181 16.96 -17.00 -23.34
C SER A 181 15.93 -16.47 -22.35
N LEU A 182 14.70 -16.97 -22.49
CA LEU A 182 13.56 -16.68 -21.63
C LEU A 182 13.88 -16.94 -20.14
N GLU A 183 14.69 -17.95 -19.87
CA GLU A 183 15.17 -18.29 -18.52
C GLU A 183 15.93 -17.14 -17.84
N TYR A 184 16.78 -16.40 -18.57
CA TYR A 184 17.49 -15.26 -18.01
C TYR A 184 16.54 -14.10 -17.69
N ILE A 185 15.54 -13.85 -18.55
CA ILE A 185 14.52 -12.82 -18.33
C ILE A 185 13.70 -13.17 -17.10
N LEU A 186 13.21 -14.41 -16.97
CA LEU A 186 12.45 -14.87 -15.82
C LEU A 186 13.27 -14.81 -14.53
N THR A 187 14.54 -15.23 -14.58
CA THR A 187 15.44 -15.16 -13.41
C THR A 187 15.65 -13.72 -12.96
N ALA A 188 15.89 -12.80 -13.90
CA ALA A 188 16.04 -11.38 -13.60
C ALA A 188 14.76 -10.77 -13.02
N LYS A 189 13.58 -11.09 -13.59
CA LYS A 189 12.27 -10.70 -13.06
C LYS A 189 12.09 -11.18 -11.63
N SER A 190 12.35 -12.47 -11.37
CA SER A 190 12.21 -13.06 -10.04
C SER A 190 13.08 -12.36 -9.00
N LEU A 191 14.34 -12.09 -9.33
CA LEU A 191 15.26 -11.38 -8.42
C LEU A 191 14.81 -9.95 -8.15
N ILE A 192 14.46 -9.19 -9.20
CA ILE A 192 14.09 -7.78 -9.09
C ILE A 192 12.75 -7.63 -8.38
N TYR A 193 11.71 -8.37 -8.78
CA TYR A 193 10.41 -8.35 -8.10
C TYR A 193 10.47 -8.94 -6.70
N GLY A 194 11.36 -9.91 -6.45
CA GLY A 194 11.63 -10.41 -5.12
C GLY A 194 12.16 -9.32 -4.18
N ALA A 195 13.21 -8.61 -4.62
CA ALA A 195 13.81 -7.53 -3.84
C ALA A 195 12.85 -6.33 -3.67
N LEU A 196 12.24 -5.87 -4.77
CA LEU A 196 11.30 -4.75 -4.73
C LEU A 196 10.05 -5.08 -3.91
N GLY A 197 9.53 -6.31 -4.02
CA GLY A 197 8.36 -6.76 -3.27
C GLY A 197 8.61 -6.73 -1.76
N ILE A 198 9.77 -7.18 -1.29
CA ILE A 198 10.12 -7.07 0.14
C ILE A 198 10.10 -5.61 0.61
N ILE A 199 10.71 -4.70 -0.16
CA ILE A 199 10.75 -3.26 0.17
C ILE A 199 9.34 -2.66 0.11
N PHE A 200 8.54 -3.06 -0.87
CA PHE A 200 7.16 -2.60 -1.07
C PHE A 200 6.26 -3.06 0.09
N GLY A 201 6.35 -4.33 0.48
CA GLY A 201 5.65 -4.89 1.64
C GLY A 201 6.03 -4.19 2.95
N LEU A 202 7.31 -3.87 3.17
CA LEU A 202 7.75 -3.02 4.29
C LEU A 202 7.13 -1.61 4.23
N GLY A 203 6.95 -1.07 3.02
CA GLY A 203 6.20 0.16 2.77
C GLY A 203 4.74 0.04 3.21
N ILE A 204 4.06 -1.04 2.83
CA ILE A 204 2.65 -1.31 3.21
C ILE A 204 2.51 -1.47 4.73
N LEU A 205 3.42 -2.17 5.40
CA LEU A 205 3.38 -2.36 6.86
C LEU A 205 3.38 -1.05 7.66
N LYS A 206 3.92 0.03 7.08
CA LYS A 206 3.91 1.37 7.69
C LYS A 206 2.55 2.08 7.60
N LEU A 207 1.58 1.55 6.85
CA LEU A 207 0.21 2.08 6.75
C LEU A 207 -0.66 1.68 7.97
N LYS A 208 -0.23 2.09 9.18
CA LYS A 208 -0.85 1.68 10.46
C LYS A 208 -2.35 1.96 10.54
N ASN A 209 -2.83 3.02 9.90
CA ASN A 209 -4.22 3.48 9.94
C ASN A 209 -5.20 2.52 9.24
N LEU A 210 -4.71 1.67 8.33
CA LEU A 210 -5.54 0.67 7.67
C LEU A 210 -5.79 -0.56 8.56
N GLY A 211 -5.07 -0.69 9.68
CA GLY A 211 -5.24 -1.75 10.67
C GLY A 211 -4.73 -3.10 10.17
N THR A 212 -5.47 -4.17 10.48
CA THR A 212 -5.05 -5.56 10.19
C THR A 212 -4.80 -5.82 8.71
N ILE A 213 -5.56 -5.19 7.80
CA ILE A 213 -5.43 -5.46 6.37
C ILE A 213 -4.06 -5.04 5.81
N ALA A 214 -3.51 -3.90 6.23
CA ALA A 214 -2.18 -3.47 5.82
C ALA A 214 -1.09 -4.38 6.40
N LYS A 215 -1.27 -4.84 7.65
CA LYS A 215 -0.34 -5.80 8.25
C LYS A 215 -0.31 -7.11 7.46
N VAL A 216 -1.48 -7.68 7.17
CA VAL A 216 -1.61 -8.94 6.43
C VAL A 216 -1.04 -8.78 5.02
N SER A 217 -1.47 -7.75 4.28
CA SER A 217 -0.96 -7.47 2.93
C SER A 217 0.56 -7.33 2.89
N GLY A 218 1.14 -6.51 3.79
CA GLY A 218 2.58 -6.31 3.83
C GLY A 218 3.37 -7.58 4.20
N ILE A 219 2.82 -8.44 5.09
CA ILE A 219 3.44 -9.74 5.40
C ILE A 219 3.39 -10.67 4.18
N PHE A 220 2.25 -10.79 3.51
CA PHE A 220 2.12 -11.62 2.31
C PHE A 220 3.04 -11.14 1.21
N GLU A 221 3.16 -9.83 1.01
CA GLU A 221 4.05 -9.25 0.01
C GLU A 221 5.53 -9.53 0.31
N ILE A 222 5.94 -9.45 1.58
CA ILE A 222 7.30 -9.84 1.98
C ILE A 222 7.55 -11.33 1.76
N ILE A 223 6.59 -12.20 2.07
CA ILE A 223 6.70 -13.65 1.86
C ILE A 223 6.81 -13.95 0.36
N THR A 224 5.95 -13.35 -0.46
CA THR A 224 5.98 -13.47 -1.93
C THR A 224 7.32 -13.00 -2.49
N GLY A 225 7.80 -11.83 -2.06
CA GLY A 225 9.10 -11.31 -2.46
C GLY A 225 10.27 -12.20 -2.02
N ALA A 226 10.21 -12.76 -0.81
CA ALA A 226 11.21 -13.70 -0.31
C ALA A 226 11.23 -15.02 -1.10
N PHE A 227 10.09 -15.51 -1.58
CA PHE A 227 10.07 -16.67 -2.48
C PHE A 227 10.68 -16.34 -3.84
N PHE A 228 10.31 -15.21 -4.45
CA PHE A 228 10.84 -14.81 -5.75
C PHE A 228 12.35 -14.53 -5.73
N ILE A 229 12.89 -13.91 -4.67
CA ILE A 229 14.33 -13.60 -4.64
C ILE A 229 15.20 -14.86 -4.58
N THR A 230 14.67 -15.99 -4.11
CA THR A 230 15.42 -17.27 -4.14
C THR A 230 15.48 -17.91 -5.52
N VAL A 231 14.61 -17.49 -6.46
CA VAL A 231 14.38 -18.10 -7.79
C VAL A 231 13.85 -19.54 -7.73
N ILE A 232 14.48 -20.41 -6.93
CA ILE A 232 14.12 -21.81 -6.71
C ILE A 232 12.70 -21.95 -6.16
N LEU A 233 12.31 -21.07 -5.22
CA LEU A 233 10.95 -21.06 -4.67
C LEU A 233 9.97 -20.23 -5.51
N GLY A 234 10.31 -19.88 -6.75
CA GLY A 234 9.48 -19.04 -7.62
C GLY A 234 8.05 -19.56 -7.80
N LEU A 235 7.85 -20.88 -7.85
CA LEU A 235 6.50 -21.48 -7.89
C LEU A 235 5.68 -21.18 -6.63
N ALA A 236 6.30 -21.27 -5.45
CA ALA A 236 5.65 -20.88 -4.20
C ALA A 236 5.35 -19.37 -4.20
N GLY A 237 6.24 -18.55 -4.77
CA GLY A 237 6.04 -17.13 -4.99
C GLY A 237 4.81 -16.83 -5.86
N LEU A 238 4.61 -17.56 -6.96
CA LEU A 238 3.41 -17.43 -7.81
C LEU A 238 2.12 -17.77 -7.05
N LEU A 239 2.15 -18.80 -6.20
CA LEU A 239 0.99 -19.17 -5.38
C LEU A 239 0.66 -18.12 -4.33
N THR A 240 1.67 -17.52 -3.68
CA THR A 240 1.45 -16.45 -2.69
C THR A 240 1.16 -15.09 -3.34
N LEU A 241 1.53 -14.88 -4.61
CA LEU A 241 1.20 -13.68 -5.37
C LEU A 241 -0.31 -13.49 -5.52
N ILE A 242 -1.08 -14.58 -5.66
CA ILE A 242 -2.55 -14.54 -5.79
C ILE A 242 -3.20 -13.80 -4.59
N PRO A 243 -3.04 -14.24 -3.33
CA PRO A 243 -3.58 -13.52 -2.18
C PRO A 243 -2.92 -12.16 -1.96
N THR A 244 -1.63 -11.99 -2.28
CA THR A 244 -0.94 -10.69 -2.24
C THR A 244 -1.67 -9.64 -3.06
N LEU A 245 -1.88 -9.88 -4.36
CA LEU A 245 -2.53 -8.93 -5.27
C LEU A 245 -3.96 -8.62 -4.84
N LEU A 246 -4.68 -9.61 -4.33
CA LEU A 246 -6.03 -9.42 -3.79
C LEU A 246 -6.01 -8.44 -2.59
N PHE A 247 -5.08 -8.61 -1.66
CA PHE A 247 -4.97 -7.72 -0.51
C PHE A 247 -4.58 -6.29 -0.92
N GLU A 248 -3.73 -6.13 -1.93
CA GLU A 248 -3.36 -4.83 -2.47
C GLU A 248 -4.56 -4.08 -3.08
N VAL A 249 -5.37 -4.78 -3.87
CA VAL A 249 -6.63 -4.25 -4.41
C VAL A 249 -7.56 -3.82 -3.27
N ILE A 250 -7.70 -4.65 -2.23
CA ILE A 250 -8.54 -4.35 -1.07
C ILE A 250 -8.02 -3.11 -0.32
N ILE A 251 -6.70 -2.94 -0.21
CA ILE A 251 -6.10 -1.74 0.40
C ILE A 251 -6.50 -0.50 -0.38
N LEU A 252 -6.31 -0.48 -1.70
CA LEU A 252 -6.64 0.69 -2.51
C LEU A 252 -8.15 0.99 -2.50
N TYR A 253 -9.00 -0.04 -2.53
CA TYR A 253 -10.44 0.12 -2.38
C TYR A 253 -10.80 0.73 -1.02
N LYS A 254 -10.22 0.24 0.07
CA LYS A 254 -10.47 0.75 1.42
C LYS A 254 -10.01 2.20 1.59
N ILE A 255 -8.84 2.55 1.04
CA ILE A 255 -8.34 3.93 1.02
C ILE A 255 -9.31 4.81 0.24
N CYS A 256 -9.75 4.37 -0.94
CA CYS A 256 -10.72 5.10 -1.77
C CYS A 256 -12.02 5.41 -1.01
N GLU A 257 -12.58 4.42 -0.32
CA GLU A 257 -13.81 4.60 0.46
C GLU A 257 -13.61 5.54 1.65
N GLN A 258 -12.51 5.39 2.40
CA GLN A 258 -12.17 6.30 3.50
C GLN A 258 -11.99 7.75 3.01
N PHE A 259 -11.30 7.92 1.87
CA PHE A 259 -11.07 9.22 1.24
C PHE A 259 -12.38 9.87 0.78
N LYS A 260 -13.27 9.09 0.15
CA LYS A 260 -14.59 9.55 -0.30
C LYS A 260 -15.47 10.00 0.88
N LEU A 261 -15.50 9.23 1.97
CA LEU A 261 -16.28 9.57 3.15
C LEU A 261 -15.84 10.88 3.80
N ARG A 262 -14.54 11.20 3.82
CA ARG A 262 -14.05 12.46 4.41
C ARG A 262 -14.21 13.67 3.49
N THR A 263 -14.12 13.47 2.18
CA THR A 263 -14.35 14.55 1.19
C THR A 263 -15.83 14.90 0.99
N THR A 264 -16.76 14.00 1.30
CA THR A 264 -18.21 14.26 1.16
C THR A 264 -18.84 14.88 2.43
N ASN A 265 -18.14 14.80 3.57
CA ASN A 265 -18.60 15.33 4.87
C ASN A 265 -18.01 16.72 5.21
N LEU A 266 -17.47 17.43 4.22
CA LEU A 266 -16.95 18.81 4.28
C LEU A 266 -17.82 19.71 3.40
#